data_AF-A0A7W0Z361-F1
#
_entry.id   AF-A0A7W0Z361-F1
#
_cell.length_a   1.000
_cell.length_b   1.000
_cell.length_c   1.000
_cell.angle_alpha   90.00
_cell.angle_beta   90.00
_cell.angle_gamma   90.00
#
_symmetry.space_group_name_H-M   'P 1'
#
loop_
_entity.id
_entity.type
_entity.pdbx_description
1 polymer ?
#
loop_
_entity_poly.entity_id
_entity_poly.type
_entity_poly.pdbx_seq_one_letter_code
_entity_poly.pdbx_strand_id
1 'polypeptide(L)'
;MGGLVISGGRVVDPASGMDAVGDVALLDGRIAAVGTGLGGAERVIDAAGLVVAPGFIDLHAHGQSIPADRMQAFDGVTTTLDLEAGVMPVASWYRRQAAQGRVLNYGASANWAFARIGAMTGSNEEASLEAFGRAMRDRRWVENVAIDPEVAG
;
A
#
# COMPACT_ATOMS: atom_id res chain seq x y z
N MET A 1 -9.39 -25.19 9.99
CA MET A 1 -8.62 -23.96 9.76
C MET A 1 -7.19 -24.26 10.16
N GLY A 2 -6.25 -24.08 9.24
CA GLY A 2 -4.88 -24.57 9.40
C GLY A 2 -3.97 -23.53 10.05
N GLY A 3 -3.22 -23.97 11.06
CA GLY A 3 -2.15 -23.17 11.65
C GLY A 3 -0.90 -23.17 10.75
N LEU A 4 -0.14 -22.07 10.81
CA LEU A 4 1.15 -21.93 10.14
C LEU A 4 2.20 -21.53 11.18
N VAL A 5 3.40 -22.11 11.13
CA VAL A 5 4.56 -21.63 11.89
C VAL A 5 5.71 -21.32 10.93
N ILE A 6 6.31 -20.16 11.07
CA ILE A 6 7.61 -19.82 10.49
C ILE A 6 8.64 -20.10 11.57
N SER A 7 9.55 -21.06 11.37
CA SER A 7 10.40 -21.59 12.44
C SER A 7 11.89 -21.31 12.22
N GLY A 8 12.61 -21.09 13.32
CA GLY A 8 14.07 -21.04 13.37
C GLY A 8 14.72 -19.83 12.68
N GLY A 9 13.94 -18.82 12.30
CA GLY A 9 14.46 -17.60 11.67
C GLY A 9 14.90 -16.56 12.69
N ARG A 10 15.73 -15.61 12.27
CA ARG A 10 16.02 -14.41 13.07
C ARG A 10 14.81 -13.49 12.99
N VAL A 11 13.99 -13.49 14.03
CA VAL A 11 12.79 -12.66 14.13
C VAL A 11 13.22 -11.25 14.54
N VAL A 12 12.86 -10.26 13.73
CA VAL A 12 13.12 -8.84 13.96
C VAL A 12 11.78 -8.12 14.10
N ASP A 13 11.45 -7.72 15.33
CA ASP A 13 10.26 -6.93 15.65
C ASP A 13 10.66 -5.67 16.43
N PRO A 14 10.74 -4.51 15.75
CA PRO A 14 11.10 -3.25 16.40
C PRO A 14 10.13 -2.81 17.50
N ALA A 15 8.85 -3.21 17.43
CA ALA A 15 7.84 -2.77 18.40
C ALA A 15 8.04 -3.42 19.77
N SER A 16 8.44 -4.69 19.80
CA SER A 16 8.81 -5.41 21.03
C SER A 16 10.31 -5.33 21.36
N GLY A 17 11.14 -4.88 20.42
CA GLY A 17 12.60 -4.89 20.54
C GLY A 17 13.23 -6.27 20.33
N MET A 18 12.47 -7.24 19.79
CA MET A 18 12.97 -8.57 19.51
C MET A 18 13.92 -8.55 18.31
N ASP A 19 15.11 -9.12 18.52
CA ASP A 19 16.09 -9.40 17.47
C ASP A 19 16.82 -10.70 17.87
N ALA A 20 16.18 -11.84 17.63
CA ALA A 20 16.65 -13.13 18.10
C ALA A 20 16.15 -14.27 17.20
N VAL A 21 16.83 -15.42 17.27
CA VAL A 21 16.35 -16.65 16.60
C VAL A 21 15.10 -17.16 17.32
N GLY A 22 14.05 -17.45 16.56
CA GLY A 22 12.79 -17.95 17.08
C GLY A 22 11.79 -18.32 15.99
N ASP A 23 10.54 -18.46 16.42
CA ASP A 23 9.40 -18.89 15.64
C ASP A 23 8.29 -17.84 15.69
N VAL A 24 7.49 -17.77 14.62
CA VAL A 24 6.26 -16.98 14.55
C VAL A 24 5.11 -17.91 14.19
N ALA A 25 4.15 -18.07 15.10
CA ALA A 25 2.96 -18.87 14.88
C ALA A 25 1.80 -17.99 14.39
N LEU A 26 1.10 -18.46 13.36
CA LEU A 26 -0.07 -17.83 12.77
C LEU A 26 -1.29 -18.75 12.89
N LEU A 27 -2.42 -18.16 13.27
CA LEU A 27 -3.73 -18.80 13.31
C LEU A 27 -4.76 -17.85 12.69
N ASP A 28 -5.53 -18.34 11.72
CA ASP A 28 -6.60 -17.59 11.04
C ASP A 28 -6.15 -16.21 10.52
N GLY A 29 -4.95 -16.17 9.91
CA GLY A 29 -4.38 -14.96 9.31
C GLY A 29 -3.85 -13.93 10.33
N ARG A 30 -3.75 -14.30 11.60
CA ARG A 30 -3.21 -13.44 12.68
C ARG A 30 -2.01 -14.09 13.33
N ILE A 31 -1.09 -13.27 13.83
CA ILE A 31 0.01 -13.74 14.68
C ILE A 31 -0.59 -14.19 16.01
N ALA A 32 -0.43 -15.47 16.34
CA ALA A 32 -0.94 -16.09 17.55
C ALA A 32 0.12 -16.09 18.68
N ALA A 33 1.39 -16.27 18.32
CA ALA A 33 2.51 -16.25 19.26
C ALA A 33 3.83 -15.96 18.53
N VAL A 34 4.79 -15.40 19.27
CA VAL A 34 6.18 -15.22 18.86
C VAL A 34 7.05 -15.73 20.00
N GLY A 35 8.05 -16.56 19.73
CA GLY A 35 8.84 -17.21 20.78
C GLY A 35 9.73 -18.32 20.22
N THR A 36 9.95 -19.37 20.99
CA THR A 36 10.72 -20.55 20.57
C THR A 36 9.93 -21.82 20.84
N GLY A 37 10.10 -22.83 19.99
CA GLY A 37 9.44 -24.12 20.14
C GLY A 37 7.94 -24.08 19.84
N LEU A 38 7.48 -23.17 18.97
CA LEU A 38 6.04 -22.99 18.67
C LEU A 38 5.47 -24.05 17.72
N GLY A 39 5.99 -25.28 17.73
CA GLY A 39 5.63 -26.35 16.79
C GLY A 39 4.17 -26.83 16.87
N GLY A 40 3.81 -27.81 16.03
CA GLY A 40 2.48 -28.42 16.03
C GLY A 40 1.45 -27.77 15.09
N ALA A 41 1.89 -26.86 14.22
CA ALA A 41 1.05 -26.31 13.15
C ALA A 41 0.89 -27.29 11.98
N GLU A 42 -0.22 -27.16 11.25
CA GLU A 42 -0.49 -27.93 10.03
C GLU A 42 0.57 -27.68 8.96
N ARG A 43 1.06 -26.44 8.88
CA ARG A 43 2.13 -26.03 7.98
C ARG A 43 3.29 -25.43 8.77
N VAL A 44 4.50 -25.84 8.41
CA VAL A 44 5.74 -25.25 8.93
C VAL A 44 6.58 -24.74 7.76
N ILE A 45 7.07 -23.51 7.87
CA ILE A 45 8.05 -22.90 6.98
C ILE A 45 9.37 -22.83 7.75
N ASP A 46 10.39 -23.53 7.27
CA ASP A 46 11.74 -23.44 7.84
C ASP A 46 12.41 -22.15 7.34
N ALA A 47 12.76 -21.28 8.27
CA ALA A 47 13.42 -20.00 8.03
C ALA A 47 14.84 -19.96 8.63
N ALA A 48 15.45 -21.12 8.91
CA ALA A 48 16.81 -21.19 9.42
C ALA A 48 17.80 -20.42 8.52
N GLY A 49 18.59 -19.55 9.14
CA GLY A 49 19.54 -18.68 8.42
C GLY A 49 18.91 -17.50 7.67
N LEU A 50 17.58 -17.33 7.76
CA LEU A 50 16.84 -16.22 7.18
C LEU A 50 16.34 -15.25 8.25
N VAL A 51 15.85 -14.10 7.80
CA VAL A 51 15.20 -13.09 8.64
C VAL A 51 13.68 -13.22 8.51
N VAL A 52 12.99 -13.14 9.64
CA VAL A 52 11.52 -13.02 9.71
C VAL A 52 11.21 -11.62 10.21
N ALA A 53 10.59 -10.79 9.36
CA ALA A 53 10.26 -9.41 9.65
C ALA A 53 8.77 -9.14 9.36
N PRO A 54 8.19 -8.05 9.90
CA PRO A 54 6.93 -7.53 9.41
C PRO A 54 7.02 -7.29 7.90
N GLY A 55 5.92 -7.57 7.19
CA GLY A 55 5.82 -7.25 5.78
C GLY A 55 6.00 -5.75 5.55
N PHE A 56 6.66 -5.38 4.46
CA PHE A 56 6.99 -3.98 4.19
C PHE A 56 5.76 -3.18 3.77
N ILE A 57 5.79 -1.89 4.14
CA ILE A 57 4.79 -0.90 3.76
C ILE A 57 5.47 0.07 2.79
N ASP A 58 5.07 0.01 1.53
CA ASP A 58 5.53 0.93 0.49
C ASP A 58 4.60 2.15 0.46
N LEU A 59 5.15 3.32 0.77
CA LEU A 59 4.42 4.58 0.84
C LEU A 59 4.34 5.31 -0.50
N HIS A 60 5.11 4.86 -1.50
CA HIS A 60 5.30 5.58 -2.75
C HIS A 60 5.13 4.63 -3.95
N ALA A 61 3.91 4.13 -4.11
CA ALA A 61 3.58 3.18 -5.17
C ALA A 61 2.55 3.73 -6.15
N HIS A 62 2.85 3.67 -7.45
CA HIS A 62 1.90 3.96 -8.52
C HIS A 62 1.34 2.70 -9.19
N GLY A 63 1.92 1.54 -8.90
CA GLY A 63 1.49 0.24 -9.39
C GLY A 63 0.17 -0.20 -8.76
N GLN A 64 -0.96 0.22 -9.31
CA GLN A 64 -2.28 -0.07 -8.75
C GLN A 64 -3.03 -1.20 -9.47
N SER A 65 -2.33 -2.30 -9.74
CA SER A 65 -2.85 -3.45 -10.49
C SER A 65 -2.34 -4.78 -9.92
N ILE A 66 -3.04 -5.88 -10.24
CA ILE A 66 -2.65 -7.23 -9.78
C ILE A 66 -1.22 -7.62 -10.21
N PRO A 67 -0.76 -7.35 -11.46
CA PRO A 67 0.63 -7.62 -11.82
C PRO A 67 1.64 -6.83 -10.98
N ALA A 68 1.35 -5.57 -10.69
CA ALA A 68 2.21 -4.74 -9.84
C ALA A 68 2.26 -5.28 -8.41
N ASP A 69 1.10 -5.63 -7.82
CA ASP A 69 1.03 -6.26 -6.49
C ASP A 69 1.93 -7.48 -6.38
N ARG A 70 1.91 -8.35 -7.41
CA ARG A 70 2.73 -9.57 -7.43
C ARG A 70 4.22 -9.25 -7.47
N MET A 71 4.63 -8.23 -8.21
CA MET A 71 6.02 -7.79 -8.22
C MET A 71 6.43 -7.23 -6.87
N GLN A 72 5.63 -6.33 -6.29
CA GLN A 72 5.88 -5.77 -4.95
C GLN A 72 5.93 -6.87 -3.87
N ALA A 73 5.10 -7.91 -3.98
CA ALA A 73 5.13 -9.05 -3.07
C ALA A 73 6.47 -9.81 -3.09
N PHE A 74 7.14 -9.90 -4.25
CA PHE A 74 8.47 -10.53 -4.33
C PHE A 74 9.55 -9.71 -3.60
N ASP A 75 9.35 -8.40 -3.45
CA ASP A 75 10.21 -7.51 -2.67
C ASP A 75 9.84 -7.48 -1.17
N GLY A 76 8.86 -8.29 -0.75
CA GLY A 76 8.41 -8.38 0.65
C GLY A 76 7.35 -7.34 1.05
N VAL A 77 6.81 -6.59 0.09
CA VAL A 77 5.75 -5.61 0.35
C VAL A 77 4.43 -6.34 0.61
N THR A 78 3.75 -5.94 1.68
CA THR A 78 2.41 -6.44 2.04
C THR A 78 1.34 -5.34 2.01
N THR A 79 1.76 -4.08 2.02
CA THR A 79 0.89 -2.91 1.94
C THR A 79 1.49 -1.89 0.99
N THR A 80 0.71 -1.44 0.00
CA THR A 80 1.12 -0.51 -1.05
C THR A 80 0.23 0.73 -1.02
N LEU A 81 0.83 1.90 -0.87
CA LEU A 81 0.11 3.18 -0.75
C LEU A 81 0.60 4.16 -1.82
N ASP A 82 -0.33 4.79 -2.53
CA ASP A 82 -0.02 5.94 -3.39
C ASP A 82 -0.21 7.23 -2.57
N LEU A 83 0.86 7.68 -1.90
CA LEU A 83 0.83 8.88 -1.08
C LEU A 83 1.51 10.09 -1.73
N GLU A 84 2.08 9.94 -2.92
CA GLU A 84 2.70 11.05 -3.67
C GLU A 84 1.68 11.74 -4.58
N ALA A 85 1.17 11.00 -5.57
CA ALA A 85 0.20 11.52 -6.50
C ALA A 85 -1.19 11.47 -5.86
N GLY A 86 -1.55 10.31 -5.31
CA GLY A 86 -2.89 10.04 -4.80
C GLY A 86 -3.92 9.84 -5.92
N VAL A 87 -5.18 9.68 -5.53
CA VAL A 87 -6.28 9.31 -6.43
C VAL A 87 -7.45 10.29 -6.34
N MET A 88 -8.17 10.46 -7.45
CA MET A 88 -9.39 11.26 -7.50
C MET A 88 -10.28 10.78 -8.66
N PRO A 89 -11.58 10.49 -8.44
CA PRO A 89 -12.32 10.52 -7.16
C PRO A 89 -12.03 9.31 -6.25
N VAL A 90 -11.75 9.56 -4.96
CA VAL A 90 -11.33 8.54 -3.98
C VAL A 90 -12.34 7.39 -3.84
N ALA A 91 -13.63 7.70 -3.70
CA ALA A 91 -14.66 6.67 -3.53
C ALA A 91 -14.82 5.77 -4.77
N SER A 92 -14.69 6.34 -5.96
CA SER A 92 -14.72 5.58 -7.21
C SER A 92 -13.53 4.63 -7.31
N TRP A 93 -12.35 5.13 -6.94
CA TRP A 93 -11.13 4.35 -6.92
C TRP A 93 -11.25 3.14 -5.99
N TYR A 94 -11.65 3.32 -4.73
CA TYR A 94 -11.81 2.21 -3.78
C TYR A 94 -12.81 1.15 -4.27
N ARG A 95 -13.94 1.55 -4.87
CA ARG A 95 -14.91 0.61 -5.45
C ARG A 95 -14.28 -0.26 -6.53
N ARG A 96 -13.45 0.31 -7.41
CA ARG A 96 -12.77 -0.44 -8.46
C ARG A 96 -11.71 -1.38 -7.90
N GLN A 97 -10.92 -0.93 -6.94
CA GLN A 97 -9.91 -1.79 -6.31
C GLN A 97 -10.54 -2.98 -5.59
N ALA A 98 -11.66 -2.75 -4.90
CA ALA A 98 -12.44 -3.81 -4.26
C ALA A 98 -13.01 -4.79 -5.29
N ALA A 99 -13.55 -4.30 -6.42
CA ALA A 99 -14.08 -5.14 -7.48
C ALA A 99 -13.00 -5.95 -8.20
N GLN A 100 -11.76 -5.45 -8.29
CA GLN A 100 -10.63 -6.16 -8.90
C GLN A 100 -10.08 -7.28 -8.00
N GLY A 101 -10.21 -7.15 -6.67
CA GLY A 101 -9.64 -8.13 -5.73
C GLY A 101 -8.11 -8.04 -5.67
N ARG A 102 -7.58 -6.90 -5.19
CA ARG A 102 -6.14 -6.68 -4.98
C ARG A 102 -5.53 -7.73 -4.05
N VAL A 103 -4.27 -8.06 -4.29
CA VAL A 103 -3.54 -9.12 -3.57
C VAL A 103 -2.88 -8.57 -2.30
N LEU A 104 -2.42 -7.32 -2.35
CA LEU A 104 -1.83 -6.61 -1.22
C LEU A 104 -2.86 -5.72 -0.54
N ASN A 105 -2.58 -5.29 0.70
CA ASN A 105 -3.30 -4.17 1.29
C ASN A 105 -3.02 -2.90 0.47
N TYR A 106 -4.05 -2.08 0.26
CA TYR A 106 -3.92 -0.91 -0.60
C TYR A 106 -4.59 0.34 -0.02
N GLY A 107 -4.06 1.49 -0.39
CA GLY A 107 -4.60 2.79 -0.05
C GLY A 107 -3.99 3.89 -0.91
N ALA A 108 -4.54 5.09 -0.82
CA ALA A 108 -4.02 6.25 -1.52
C ALA A 108 -4.44 7.53 -0.79
N SER A 109 -3.65 8.59 -0.96
CA SER A 109 -4.06 9.94 -0.60
C SER A 109 -5.07 10.50 -1.64
N ALA A 110 -5.73 11.61 -1.31
CA ALA A 110 -6.50 12.36 -2.30
C ALA A 110 -5.52 13.06 -3.26
N ASN A 111 -5.79 12.99 -4.57
CA ASN A 111 -4.89 13.59 -5.55
C ASN A 111 -4.95 15.12 -5.49
N TRP A 112 -3.90 15.74 -4.95
CA TRP A 112 -3.85 17.18 -4.74
C TRP A 112 -3.75 17.95 -6.07
N ALA A 113 -3.07 17.39 -7.08
CA ALA A 113 -2.92 18.02 -8.37
C ALA A 113 -4.26 18.08 -9.12
N PHE A 114 -5.02 16.98 -9.12
CA PHE A 114 -6.36 16.95 -9.72
C PHE A 114 -7.37 17.78 -8.92
N ALA A 115 -7.24 17.87 -7.59
CA ALA A 115 -8.03 18.80 -6.79
C ALA A 115 -7.80 20.25 -7.25
N ARG A 116 -6.54 20.64 -7.43
CA ARG A 116 -6.15 21.97 -7.91
C ARG A 116 -6.62 22.22 -9.34
N ILE A 117 -6.41 21.27 -10.25
CA ILE A 117 -6.86 21.36 -11.64
C ILE A 117 -8.37 21.61 -11.67
N GLY A 118 -9.15 20.85 -10.90
CA GLY A 118 -10.59 21.02 -10.87
C GLY A 118 -11.03 22.37 -10.32
N ALA A 119 -10.41 22.82 -9.22
CA ALA A 119 -10.69 24.13 -8.64
C ALA A 119 -10.38 25.28 -9.61
N MET A 120 -9.30 25.20 -10.38
CA MET A 120 -8.81 26.31 -11.22
C MET A 120 -9.29 26.30 -12.67
N THR A 121 -9.75 25.14 -13.17
CA THR A 121 -10.16 24.97 -14.58
C THR A 121 -11.60 24.48 -14.73
N GLY A 122 -12.26 24.10 -13.63
CA GLY A 122 -13.58 23.48 -13.65
C GLY A 122 -13.59 22.03 -14.15
N SER A 123 -12.44 21.43 -14.40
CA SER A 123 -12.33 20.03 -14.81
C SER A 123 -12.73 19.07 -13.69
N ASN A 124 -13.54 18.06 -14.01
CA ASN A 124 -13.89 16.96 -13.10
C ASN A 124 -13.40 15.62 -13.65
N GLU A 125 -12.34 15.65 -14.46
CA GLU A 125 -11.76 14.44 -15.05
C GLU A 125 -11.15 13.54 -13.96
N GLU A 126 -11.27 12.22 -14.16
CA GLU A 126 -10.65 11.26 -13.26
C GLU A 126 -9.12 11.29 -13.38
N ALA A 127 -8.45 11.18 -12.23
CA ALA A 127 -7.00 11.15 -12.15
C ALA A 127 -6.44 9.97 -12.95
N SER A 128 -5.69 10.31 -14.00
CA SER A 128 -4.95 9.36 -14.82
C SER A 128 -3.71 10.05 -15.42
N LEU A 129 -2.71 9.27 -15.82
CA LEU A 129 -1.51 9.81 -16.46
C LEU A 129 -1.85 10.59 -17.74
N GLU A 130 -2.84 10.11 -18.49
CA GLU A 130 -3.29 10.74 -19.73
C GLU A 130 -3.99 12.08 -19.47
N ALA A 131 -4.92 12.10 -18.51
CA ALA A 131 -5.60 13.33 -18.09
C ALA A 131 -4.61 14.36 -17.53
N PHE A 132 -3.61 13.90 -16.77
CA PHE A 132 -2.56 14.76 -16.24
C PHE A 132 -1.73 15.38 -17.37
N GLY A 133 -1.33 14.58 -18.37
CA GLY A 133 -0.62 15.07 -19.55
C GLY A 133 -1.41 16.09 -20.37
N ARG A 134 -2.74 15.98 -20.43
CA ARG A 134 -3.61 17.03 -21.00
C ARG A 134 -3.63 18.28 -20.13
N ALA A 135 -3.85 18.12 -18.83
CA ALA A 135 -3.96 19.24 -17.89
C ALA A 135 -2.69 20.10 -17.91
N MET A 136 -1.50 19.51 -17.99
CA MET A 136 -0.21 20.22 -18.06
C MET A 136 -0.09 21.23 -19.21
N ARG A 137 -0.99 21.22 -20.20
CA ARG A 137 -1.04 22.21 -21.29
C ARG A 137 -1.71 23.52 -20.90
N ASP A 138 -2.49 23.52 -19.82
CA ASP A 138 -3.17 24.72 -19.32
C ASP A 138 -2.29 25.46 -18.30
N ARG A 139 -1.71 26.59 -18.73
CA ARG A 139 -0.87 27.44 -17.87
C ARG A 139 -1.63 28.01 -16.68
N ARG A 140 -2.98 28.01 -16.70
CA ARG A 140 -3.82 28.54 -15.61
C ARG A 140 -3.52 27.88 -14.27
N TRP A 141 -3.42 26.56 -14.21
CA TRP A 141 -3.19 25.85 -12.95
C TRP A 141 -1.70 25.58 -12.67
N VAL A 142 -0.89 25.50 -13.73
CA VAL A 142 0.55 25.22 -13.67
C VAL A 142 1.33 26.41 -13.12
N GLU A 143 1.07 27.62 -13.63
CA GLU A 143 1.95 28.78 -13.38
C GLU A 143 1.32 29.86 -12.50
N ASN A 144 0.02 29.81 -12.27
CA ASN A 144 -0.68 30.86 -11.52
C ASN A 144 -1.19 30.32 -10.20
N VAL A 145 -1.39 31.22 -9.23
CA VAL A 145 -2.07 30.91 -7.98
C VAL A 145 -3.60 30.89 -8.17
N ALA A 146 -4.29 30.28 -7.21
CA ALA A 146 -5.76 30.30 -7.20
C ALA A 146 -6.27 31.72 -6.88
N ILE A 147 -7.40 32.10 -7.48
CA ILE A 147 -8.12 33.34 -7.11
C ILE A 147 -9.09 33.06 -5.96
N ASP A 148 -9.54 34.10 -5.24
CA ASP A 148 -10.37 33.93 -4.04
C ASP A 148 -11.58 32.99 -4.23
N PRO A 149 -12.36 33.05 -5.33
CA PRO A 149 -13.45 32.10 -5.57
C PRO A 149 -13.03 30.63 -5.69
N GLU A 150 -11.81 30.35 -6.14
CA GLU A 150 -11.29 28.97 -6.32
C GLU A 150 -10.70 28.40 -5.03
N VAL A 151 -10.36 29.27 -4.07
CA VAL A 151 -9.91 28.87 -2.73
C VAL A 151 -11.11 28.62 -1.81
N ALA A 152 -12.21 29.35 -2.01
CA ALA A 152 -13.38 29.35 -1.14
C ALA A 152 -14.37 28.18 -1.37
N GLY A 153 -13.91 27.10 -2.03
CA GLY A 153 -14.70 25.95 -2.51
C GLY A 153 -15.84 25.47 -1.61
#